data_AF-A0AAU3R1W5-F1
#
_entry.id   AF-A0AAU3R1W5-F1
#
_cell.length_a   1.000
_cell.length_b   1.000
_cell.length_c   1.000
_cell.angle_alpha   90.00
_cell.angle_beta   90.00
_cell.angle_gamma   90.00
#
_symmetry.space_group_name_H-M   'P 1'
#
loop_
_entity.id
_entity.type
_entity.pdbx_description
1 polymer ?
#
loop_
_entity_poly.entity_id
_entity_poly.type
_entity_poly.pdbx_seq_one_letter_code
_entity_poly.pdbx_strand_id
1 'polypeptide(L)'
;MSKRPMLTQREAATACGVSRTTIRRRREAGDLPGAVQDSAQGWLIPVDDLLAAGFRLNAPSPPDGTHSFSPTGQTAGTVVDQEDVAALRAELEGVRQEHALAVAEAEHLRRQLVDRGEHIADLQRTLKALMPAPERPPQHRPPLPQSLTLASDRWPRPVTDPAGDR
;
A
#
# COMPACT_ATOMS: atom_id res chain seq x y z
N MET A 1 8.56 12.74 25.02
CA MET A 1 8.11 14.09 25.44
C MET A 1 8.45 15.07 24.32
N SER A 2 7.53 15.22 23.36
CA SER A 2 7.79 16.05 22.17
C SER A 2 7.69 17.51 22.55
N LYS A 3 8.84 18.20 22.56
CA LYS A 3 8.99 19.63 22.85
C LYS A 3 8.18 20.40 21.80
N ARG A 4 7.02 20.93 22.18
CA ARG A 4 6.18 21.73 21.28
C ARG A 4 6.97 22.97 20.87
N PRO A 5 7.29 23.16 19.58
CA PRO A 5 8.03 24.32 19.14
C PRO A 5 7.19 25.57 19.45
N MET A 6 7.78 26.49 20.21
CA MET A 6 7.22 27.80 20.49
C MET A 6 7.88 28.79 19.53
N LEU A 7 7.08 29.53 18.79
CA LEU A 7 7.56 30.53 17.84
C LEU A 7 7.33 31.92 18.41
N THR A 8 8.29 32.81 18.25
CA THR A 8 8.06 34.22 18.53
C THR A 8 7.02 34.80 17.57
N GLN A 9 6.38 35.91 17.94
CA GLN A 9 5.39 36.56 17.08
C GLN A 9 5.92 36.90 15.66
N ARG A 10 7.22 37.20 15.54
CA ARG A 10 7.86 37.46 14.24
C ARG A 10 8.04 36.16 13.45
N GLU A 11 8.52 35.11 14.09
CA GLU A 11 8.69 33.80 13.46
C GLU A 11 7.35 33.18 13.07
N ALA A 12 6.32 33.34 13.90
CA ALA A 12 4.96 32.91 13.59
C ALA A 12 4.41 33.65 12.35
N ALA A 13 4.64 34.95 12.25
CA ALA A 13 4.26 35.76 11.10
C ALA A 13 4.96 35.26 9.81
N THR A 14 6.27 35.05 9.88
CA THR A 14 7.06 34.50 8.76
C THR A 14 6.64 33.09 8.38
N ALA A 15 6.46 32.20 9.36
CA ALA A 15 6.10 30.80 9.11
C ALA A 15 4.68 30.65 8.53
N CYS A 16 3.76 31.54 8.92
CA CYS A 16 2.38 31.56 8.44
C CYS A 16 2.18 32.42 7.18
N GLY A 17 3.20 33.16 6.72
CA GLY A 17 3.09 34.09 5.59
C GLY A 17 2.12 35.26 5.83
N VAL A 18 1.97 35.71 7.09
CA VAL A 18 1.06 36.83 7.46
C VAL A 18 1.82 37.95 8.17
N SER A 19 1.21 39.13 8.27
CA SER A 19 1.83 40.25 8.99
C SER A 19 1.82 40.05 10.52
N ARG A 20 2.82 40.62 11.21
CA ARG A 20 2.89 40.63 12.70
C ARG A 20 1.65 41.24 13.36
N THR A 21 1.01 42.21 12.70
CA THR A 21 -0.24 42.85 13.16
C THR A 21 -1.43 41.89 13.09
N THR A 22 -1.46 40.99 12.10
CA THR A 22 -2.48 39.93 12.00
C THR A 22 -2.36 38.94 13.14
N ILE A 23 -1.14 38.50 13.47
CA ILE A 23 -0.88 37.63 14.62
C ILE A 23 -1.28 38.34 15.93
N ARG A 24 -0.97 39.64 16.08
CA ARG A 24 -1.37 40.42 17.26
C ARG A 24 -2.88 40.48 17.42
N ARG A 25 -3.60 40.83 16.34
CA ARG A 25 -5.06 40.97 16.32
C ARG A 25 -5.76 39.65 16.67
N ARG A 26 -5.25 38.53 16.14
CA ARG A 26 -5.79 37.19 16.41
C ARG A 26 -5.56 36.75 17.86
N ARG A 27 -4.42 37.10 18.44
CA ARG A 27 -4.17 36.91 19.87
C ARG A 27 -5.13 37.74 20.73
N GLU A 28 -5.32 39.02 20.40
CA GLU A 28 -6.27 39.91 21.09
C GLU A 28 -7.72 39.43 20.96
N ALA A 29 -8.06 38.77 19.85
CA ALA A 29 -9.35 38.13 19.62
C ALA A 29 -9.53 36.81 20.40
N GLY A 30 -8.49 36.30 21.07
CA GLY A 30 -8.54 35.07 21.85
C GLY A 30 -8.32 33.78 21.06
N ASP A 31 -7.97 33.87 19.77
CA ASP A 31 -7.75 32.69 18.91
C ASP A 31 -6.44 31.93 19.23
N LEU A 32 -5.57 32.50 20.08
CA LEU A 32 -4.26 31.95 20.44
C LEU A 32 -4.12 31.85 21.98
N PRO A 33 -4.82 30.91 22.63
CA PRO A 33 -4.96 30.85 24.08
C PRO A 33 -3.68 30.43 24.84
N GLY A 34 -2.75 29.74 24.18
CA GLY A 34 -1.47 29.30 24.75
C GLY A 34 -0.31 30.26 24.52
N ALA A 35 -0.58 31.48 24.05
CA ALA A 35 0.45 32.51 23.88
C ALA A 35 0.97 33.01 25.24
N VAL A 36 2.28 32.95 25.44
CA VAL A 36 2.96 33.37 26.67
C VAL A 36 3.87 34.56 26.38
N GLN A 37 3.86 35.55 27.28
CA GLN A 37 4.77 36.68 27.19
C GLN A 37 6.13 36.33 27.81
N ASP A 38 7.18 36.37 27.01
CA ASP A 38 8.57 36.31 27.47
C ASP A 38 9.18 37.71 27.52
N SER A 39 9.91 37.98 28.61
CA SER A 39 10.62 39.23 28.87
C SER A 39 11.76 39.53 27.89
N ALA A 40 12.36 38.50 27.29
CA ALA A 40 13.49 38.66 26.37
C ALA A 40 13.07 38.62 24.90
N GLN A 41 12.17 37.72 24.52
CA GLN A 41 11.82 37.46 23.11
C GLN A 41 10.41 37.95 22.71
N GLY A 42 9.64 38.48 23.66
CA GLY A 42 8.27 38.94 23.44
C GLY A 42 7.26 37.78 23.48
N TRP A 43 6.18 37.87 22.71
CA TRP A 43 5.13 36.85 22.73
C TRP A 43 5.58 35.57 22.02
N LEU A 44 5.63 34.48 22.77
CA LEU A 44 5.85 33.12 22.31
C LEU A 44 4.49 32.45 22.09
N ILE A 45 4.29 31.92 20.90
CA ILE A 45 3.03 31.33 20.44
C ILE A 45 3.30 29.86 20.08
N PRO A 46 2.54 28.91 20.64
CA PRO A 46 2.64 27.51 20.25
C PRO A 46 2.24 27.31 18.79
N VAL A 47 2.99 26.47 18.08
CA VAL A 47 2.64 26.07 16.71
C VAL A 47 1.25 25.43 16.63
N ASP A 48 0.86 24.66 17.67
CA ASP A 48 -0.46 24.02 17.74
C ASP A 48 -1.60 25.04 17.74
N ASP A 49 -1.43 26.19 18.40
CA ASP A 49 -2.44 27.25 18.43
C ASP A 49 -2.54 27.95 17.07
N LEU A 50 -1.42 28.13 16.37
CA LEU A 50 -1.42 28.67 15.02
C LEU A 50 -2.20 27.75 14.07
N LEU A 51 -1.98 26.44 14.17
CA LEU A 51 -2.71 25.43 13.39
C LEU A 51 -4.20 25.39 13.78
N ALA A 52 -4.51 25.45 15.08
CA ALA A 52 -5.88 25.46 15.59
C ALA A 52 -6.65 26.73 15.15
N ALA A 53 -5.98 27.87 15.11
CA ALA A 53 -6.52 29.13 14.58
C ALA A 53 -6.64 29.14 13.03
N GLY A 54 -6.23 28.06 12.37
CA GLY A 54 -6.36 27.86 10.93
C GLY A 54 -5.24 28.49 10.09
N PHE A 55 -4.12 28.89 10.70
CA PHE A 55 -2.96 29.35 9.93
C PHE A 55 -2.27 28.18 9.23
N ARG A 56 -1.79 28.44 8.01
CA ARG A 56 -1.02 27.48 7.21
C ARG A 56 0.46 27.77 7.42
N LEU A 57 1.19 26.80 7.95
CA LEU A 57 2.66 26.86 8.06
C LEU A 57 3.26 26.39 6.75
N ASN A 58 4.29 27.10 6.25
CA ASN A 58 4.91 26.89 4.94
C ASN A 58 4.05 27.30 3.73
N ALA A 59 3.32 28.42 3.80
CA ALA A 59 2.88 29.09 2.58
C ALA A 59 4.12 29.80 1.97
N PRO A 60 4.56 29.46 0.74
CA PRO A 60 5.63 30.21 0.09
C PRO A 60 5.20 31.68 -0.01
N SER A 61 5.95 32.55 0.66
CA SER A 61 5.63 33.98 0.74
C SER A 61 5.74 34.61 -0.65
N PRO A 62 4.71 35.31 -1.16
CA PRO A 62 4.92 36.21 -2.30
C PRO A 62 5.86 37.36 -1.88
N PRO A 63 6.70 37.89 -2.78
CA PRO A 63 7.69 38.91 -2.46
C PRO A 63 7.03 40.20 -1.98
N ASP A 64 7.66 40.86 -1.01
CA ASP A 64 7.18 42.04 -0.27
C ASP A 64 6.64 43.14 -1.19
N GLY A 65 5.32 43.25 -1.24
CA GLY A 65 4.59 44.43 -1.68
C GLY A 65 3.91 45.07 -0.48
N THR A 66 4.26 46.32 -0.17
CA THR A 66 3.57 47.18 0.80
C THR A 66 2.06 47.25 0.50
N HIS A 67 1.24 46.45 1.18
CA HIS A 67 -0.22 46.57 1.12
C HIS A 67 -0.72 47.49 2.23
N SER A 68 -0.99 48.74 1.87
CA SER A 68 -1.94 49.58 2.59
C SER A 68 -3.35 48.98 2.43
N PHE A 69 -4.03 48.74 3.55
CA PHE A 69 -5.38 48.21 3.56
C PHE A 69 -6.39 49.32 3.21
N SER A 70 -7.22 49.09 2.20
CA SER A 70 -8.57 49.66 2.12
C SER A 70 -9.59 48.52 2.12
N PRO A 71 -10.68 48.61 2.91
CA PRO A 71 -11.66 47.53 3.02
C PRO A 71 -12.77 47.75 2.01
N THR A 72 -12.74 47.03 0.88
CA THR A 72 -13.94 46.76 0.10
C THR A 72 -13.73 45.43 -0.63
N GLY A 73 -14.72 44.55 -0.52
CA GLY A 73 -14.63 43.17 -0.98
C GLY A 73 -14.15 43.05 -2.42
N GLN A 74 -13.19 42.16 -2.62
CA GLN A 74 -13.02 41.43 -3.85
C GLN A 74 -12.24 40.15 -3.51
N THR A 75 -12.84 39.04 -3.90
CA THR A 75 -12.23 37.73 -4.05
C THR A 75 -10.98 37.86 -4.91
N ALA A 76 -9.84 38.21 -4.32
CA ALA A 76 -8.53 38.03 -4.94
C ALA A 76 -8.15 36.55 -4.83
N GLY A 77 -8.93 35.72 -5.52
CA GLY A 77 -8.53 34.39 -5.88
C GLY A 77 -7.33 34.53 -6.81
N THR A 78 -6.22 33.95 -6.36
CA THR A 78 -5.05 33.52 -7.11
C THR A 78 -5.18 33.73 -8.62
N VAL A 79 -4.56 34.80 -9.14
CA VAL A 79 -4.15 34.85 -10.54
C VAL A 79 -2.98 33.87 -10.64
N VAL A 80 -3.28 32.57 -10.70
CA VAL A 80 -2.32 31.63 -11.28
C VAL A 80 -2.27 32.04 -12.73
N ASP A 81 -1.09 32.43 -13.23
CA ASP A 81 -0.95 32.85 -14.62
C ASP A 81 -1.57 31.78 -15.52
N GLN A 82 -2.48 32.19 -16.39
CA GLN A 82 -3.21 31.26 -17.25
C GLN A 82 -2.24 30.45 -18.13
N GLU A 83 -1.07 31.01 -18.40
CA GLU A 83 0.05 30.38 -19.09
C GLU A 83 0.66 29.23 -18.26
N ASP A 84 0.87 29.41 -16.95
CA ASP A 84 1.34 28.34 -16.05
C ASP A 84 0.31 27.21 -15.97
N VAL A 85 -0.98 27.54 -15.90
CA VAL A 85 -2.04 26.54 -15.90
C VAL A 85 -2.09 25.79 -17.24
N ALA A 86 -1.87 26.46 -18.37
CA ALA A 86 -1.80 25.83 -19.68
C ALA A 86 -0.58 24.92 -19.81
N ALA A 87 0.58 25.36 -19.31
CA ALA A 87 1.81 24.58 -19.29
C ALA A 87 1.65 23.31 -18.43
N LEU A 88 1.11 23.44 -17.21
CA LEU A 88 0.84 22.30 -16.33
C LEU A 88 -0.17 21.32 -16.94
N ARG A 89 -1.17 21.81 -17.67
CA ARG A 89 -2.12 20.94 -18.40
C ARG A 89 -1.45 20.19 -19.55
N ALA A 90 -0.58 20.85 -20.29
CA ALA A 90 0.17 20.21 -21.38
C ALA A 90 1.13 19.14 -20.83
N GLU A 91 1.80 19.42 -19.71
CA GLU A 91 2.68 18.47 -19.03
C GLU A 91 1.89 17.26 -18.49
N LEU A 92 0.73 17.49 -17.85
CA LEU A 92 -0.14 16.40 -17.41
C LEU A 92 -0.64 15.53 -18.56
N GLU A 93 -0.94 16.14 -19.71
CA GLU A 93 -1.34 15.40 -20.90
C GLU A 93 -0.18 14.58 -21.46
N GLY A 94 1.04 15.13 -21.48
CA GLY A 94 2.25 14.39 -21.84
C GLY A 94 2.47 13.17 -20.94
N VAL A 95 2.42 13.36 -19.62
CA VAL A 95 2.57 12.27 -18.65
C VAL A 95 1.47 11.20 -18.81
N ARG A 96 0.23 11.61 -19.09
CA ARG A 96 -0.87 10.66 -19.34
C ARG A 96 -0.64 9.85 -20.60
N GLN A 97 -0.14 10.47 -21.67
CA GLN A 97 0.17 9.78 -22.92
C GLN A 97 1.31 8.77 -22.73
N GLU A 98 2.39 9.17 -22.06
CA GLU A 98 3.50 8.27 -21.72
C GLU A 98 3.03 7.08 -20.88
N HIS A 99 2.21 7.35 -19.85
CA HIS A 99 1.65 6.28 -19.02
C HIS A 99 0.75 5.34 -19.82
N ALA A 100 -0.08 5.86 -20.74
CA ALA A 100 -0.93 5.04 -21.59
C ALA A 100 -0.10 4.09 -22.49
N LEU A 101 1.00 4.58 -23.05
CA LEU A 101 1.94 3.75 -23.82
C LEU A 101 2.60 2.68 -22.95
N ALA A 102 3.10 3.06 -21.76
CA ALA A 102 3.73 2.13 -20.84
C ALA A 102 2.76 1.01 -20.38
N VAL A 103 1.50 1.33 -20.13
CA VAL A 103 0.47 0.34 -19.79
C VAL A 103 0.20 -0.60 -20.97
N ALA A 104 0.04 -0.07 -22.18
CA ALA A 104 -0.19 -0.88 -23.37
C ALA A 104 0.97 -1.86 -23.64
N GLU A 105 2.20 -1.39 -23.46
CA GLU A 105 3.41 -2.22 -23.63
C GLU A 105 3.51 -3.30 -22.55
N ALA A 106 3.22 -2.96 -21.30
CA ALA A 106 3.18 -3.93 -20.20
C ALA A 106 2.10 -5.01 -20.43
N GLU A 107 0.91 -4.63 -20.92
CA GLU A 107 -0.14 -5.60 -21.27
C GLU A 107 0.29 -6.50 -22.43
N HIS A 108 0.92 -5.94 -23.46
CA HIS A 108 1.44 -6.72 -24.58
C HIS A 108 2.48 -7.75 -24.12
N LEU A 109 3.44 -7.34 -23.29
CA LEU A 109 4.46 -8.23 -22.73
C LEU A 109 3.85 -9.32 -21.84
N ARG A 110 2.87 -8.97 -20.99
CA ARG A 110 2.15 -9.97 -20.18
C ARG A 110 1.48 -11.02 -21.05
N ARG A 111 0.87 -10.61 -22.16
CA ARG A 111 0.23 -11.54 -23.10
C ARG A 111 1.24 -12.48 -23.75
N GLN A 112 2.37 -11.94 -24.22
CA GLN A 112 3.45 -12.77 -24.76
C GLN A 112 4.01 -13.77 -23.73
N LEU A 113 4.11 -13.38 -22.45
CA LEU A 113 4.58 -14.28 -21.40
C LEU A 113 3.58 -15.41 -21.12
N VAL A 114 2.28 -15.13 -21.15
CA VAL A 114 1.23 -16.15 -21.05
C VAL A 114 1.32 -17.11 -22.23
N ASP A 115 1.34 -16.59 -23.46
CA ASP A 115 1.40 -17.41 -24.68
C ASP A 115 2.65 -18.31 -24.69
N ARG A 116 3.81 -17.77 -24.31
CA ARG A 116 5.04 -18.56 -24.17
C ARG A 116 4.97 -19.58 -23.05
N GLY A 117 4.36 -19.24 -21.92
CA GLY A 117 4.16 -20.17 -20.81
C GLY A 117 3.29 -21.37 -21.22
N GLU A 118 2.20 -21.12 -21.94
CA GLU A 118 1.33 -22.15 -22.49
C GLU A 118 2.07 -23.03 -23.50
N HIS A 119 2.84 -22.41 -24.42
CA HIS A 119 3.64 -23.16 -25.40
C HIS A 119 4.69 -24.05 -24.73
N ILE A 120 5.41 -23.54 -23.73
CA ILE A 120 6.40 -24.33 -22.97
C ILE A 120 5.71 -25.48 -22.23
N ALA A 121 4.55 -25.25 -21.61
CA ALA A 121 3.81 -26.30 -20.92
C ALA A 121 3.34 -27.41 -21.87
N ASP A 122 2.92 -27.05 -23.08
CA ASP A 122 2.54 -28.02 -24.12
C ASP A 122 3.76 -28.83 -24.62
N LEU A 123 4.89 -28.15 -24.87
CA LEU A 123 6.15 -28.81 -25.19
C LEU A 123 6.60 -29.77 -24.08
N GLN A 124 6.50 -29.38 -22.81
CA GLN A 124 6.81 -30.26 -21.69
C GLN A 124 5.87 -31.47 -21.63
N ARG A 125 4.58 -31.29 -21.93
CA ARG A 125 3.60 -32.38 -21.96
C ARG A 125 3.90 -33.37 -23.09
N THR A 126 4.17 -32.87 -24.29
CA THR A 126 4.53 -33.71 -25.45
C THR A 126 5.84 -34.46 -25.21
N LEU A 127 6.87 -33.79 -24.68
CA LEU A 127 8.12 -34.45 -24.29
C LEU A 127 7.88 -35.54 -23.24
N LYS A 128 7.07 -35.28 -22.20
CA LYS A 128 6.74 -36.28 -21.17
C LYS A 128 5.99 -37.49 -21.73
N ALA A 129 5.14 -37.30 -22.74
CA ALA A 129 4.43 -38.39 -23.39
C ALA A 129 5.35 -39.28 -24.26
N LEU A 130 6.43 -38.69 -24.81
CA LEU A 130 7.44 -39.40 -25.61
C LEU A 130 8.53 -40.07 -24.76
N MET A 131 8.76 -39.59 -23.52
CA MET A 131 9.69 -40.25 -22.60
C MET A 131 9.13 -41.61 -22.15
N PRO A 132 9.94 -42.69 -22.18
CA PRO A 132 9.52 -43.99 -21.64
C PRO A 132 9.19 -43.85 -20.15
N ALA A 133 8.14 -44.55 -19.71
CA ALA A 133 7.74 -44.54 -18.30
C ALA A 133 8.93 -44.97 -17.43
N PRO A 134 9.26 -44.25 -16.34
CA PRO A 134 10.30 -44.70 -15.43
C PRO A 134 9.93 -46.09 -14.93
N GLU A 135 10.87 -47.04 -14.97
CA GLU A 135 10.65 -48.37 -14.42
C GLU A 135 10.14 -48.25 -13.00
N ARG A 136 8.95 -48.79 -12.76
CA ARG A 136 8.35 -48.81 -11.43
C ARG A 136 9.32 -49.63 -10.57
N PRO A 137 9.96 -49.05 -9.54
CA PRO A 137 10.83 -49.84 -8.67
C PRO A 137 10.02 -51.03 -8.18
N PRO A 138 10.60 -52.25 -8.16
CA PRO A 138 9.88 -53.45 -7.78
C PRO A 138 9.23 -53.18 -6.44
N GLN A 139 7.90 -53.11 -6.43
CA GLN A 139 7.13 -52.93 -5.22
C GLN A 139 7.52 -54.08 -4.31
N HIS A 140 8.23 -53.77 -3.23
CA HIS A 140 8.65 -54.77 -2.26
C HIS A 140 7.35 -55.32 -1.65
N ARG A 141 6.87 -56.44 -2.20
CA ARG A 141 5.77 -57.19 -1.61
C ARG A 141 6.28 -57.58 -0.22
N PRO A 142 5.70 -57.06 0.87
CA PRO A 142 6.09 -57.52 2.18
C PRO A 142 5.89 -59.05 2.20
N PRO A 143 6.82 -59.82 2.76
CA PRO A 143 6.63 -61.26 2.86
C PRO A 143 5.30 -61.49 3.56
N LEU A 144 4.39 -62.20 2.89
CA LEU A 144 3.19 -62.72 3.54
C LEU A 144 3.67 -63.42 4.81
N PRO A 145 3.06 -63.17 5.99
CA PRO A 145 3.39 -63.93 7.18
C PRO A 145 3.24 -65.39 6.79
N GLN A 146 4.36 -66.13 6.87
CA GLN A 146 4.37 -67.56 6.65
C GLN A 146 3.25 -68.11 7.51
N SER A 147 2.31 -68.76 6.84
CA SER A 147 1.17 -69.44 7.45
C SER A 147 1.69 -70.07 8.73
N LEU A 148 1.16 -69.63 9.87
CA LEU A 148 1.19 -70.44 11.07
C LEU A 148 0.67 -71.80 10.61
N THR A 149 1.57 -72.77 10.52
CA THR A 149 1.25 -74.18 10.44
C THR A 149 0.52 -74.47 11.75
N LEU A 150 -0.77 -74.10 11.79
CA LEU A 150 -1.72 -74.61 12.74
C LEU A 150 -1.74 -76.09 12.44
N ALA A 151 -1.11 -76.84 13.34
CA ALA A 151 -1.18 -78.27 13.44
C ALA A 151 -2.58 -78.72 13.02
N SER A 152 -2.66 -79.31 11.83
CA SER A 152 -3.90 -79.88 11.29
C SER A 152 -4.21 -81.23 11.95
N ASP A 153 -3.85 -81.38 13.22
CA ASP A 153 -4.03 -82.57 14.06
C ASP A 153 -5.17 -82.34 15.04
N ARG A 154 -6.38 -82.11 14.53
CA ARG A 154 -7.61 -82.40 15.28
C ARG A 154 -8.88 -82.22 14.47
N TRP A 155 -9.15 -83.12 13.54
CA TRP A 155 -10.54 -83.42 13.18
C TRP A 155 -10.84 -84.88 13.54
N PRO A 156 -11.79 -85.15 14.45
CA PRO A 156 -12.18 -86.51 14.77
C PRO A 156 -12.91 -87.12 13.56
N ARG A 157 -12.55 -88.35 13.22
CA ARG A 157 -13.22 -89.14 12.18
C ARG A 157 -14.70 -89.35 12.56
N PRO A 158 -15.67 -89.13 11.66
CA PRO A 158 -17.01 -89.62 11.88
C PRO A 158 -17.01 -91.16 11.79
N VAL A 159 -17.63 -91.77 12.80
CA VAL A 159 -17.97 -93.20 12.86
C VAL A 159 -18.80 -93.57 11.63
N THR A 160 -18.32 -94.57 10.89
CA THR A 160 -19.15 -95.34 9.98
C THR A 160 -20.03 -96.27 10.80
N ASP A 161 -21.34 -96.17 10.64
CA ASP A 161 -22.25 -97.26 10.95
C ASP A 161 -23.08 -97.60 9.70
N PRO A 162 -23.19 -98.89 9.31
CA PRO A 162 -23.89 -99.33 8.11
C PRO A 162 -25.25 -99.97 8.45
N ALA A 163 -26.35 -99.44 7.92
CA ALA A 163 -27.67 -100.11 7.76
C ALA A 163 -28.68 -99.03 7.36
N GLY A 164 -29.65 -99.20 6.48
CA GLY A 164 -30.22 -100.32 5.73
C GLY A 164 -31.22 -99.67 4.75
N ASP A 165 -31.33 -100.20 3.54
CA ASP A 165 -32.43 -101.09 3.13
C ASP A 165 -33.72 -100.34 2.73
N ARG A 166 -34.14 -100.62 1.48
CA ARG A 166 -35.38 -100.30 0.76
C ARG A 166 -35.46 -99.04 -0.10
#